data_AF-A0A2E0RVV0-F1
#
_entry.id   AF-A0A2E0RVV0-F1
#
_cell.length_a   1.000
_cell.length_b   1.000
_cell.length_c   1.000
_cell.angle_alpha   90.00
_cell.angle_beta   90.00
_cell.angle_gamma   90.00
#
_symmetry.space_group_name_H-M   'P 1'
#
loop_
_entity.id
_entity.type
_entity.pdbx_description
1 polymer ?
#
loop_
_entity_poly.entity_id
_entity_poly.type
_entity_poly.pdbx_seq_one_letter_code
_entity_poly.pdbx_strand_id
1 'polypeptide(L)' 'MPSVTVRDLPAEVRDELAARAARQGMSMQEYLYDELTRLASRPSVADLMIDVGRRKRLNGRHVSRDAILDARDADRR' A
#
# COMPACT_ATOMS: atom_id res chain seq x y z
N MET A 1 17.76 -10.52 -5.71
CA MET A 1 16.88 -9.51 -5.09
C MET A 1 17.04 -8.19 -5.84
N PRO A 2 15.98 -7.40 -6.04
CA PRO A 2 16.12 -6.09 -6.68
C PRO A 2 16.89 -5.13 -5.78
N SER A 3 17.81 -4.36 -6.35
CA SER A 3 18.49 -3.25 -5.68
C SER A 3 17.87 -1.93 -6.14
N VAL A 4 17.83 -0.96 -5.22
CA VAL A 4 17.36 0.41 -5.51
C VAL A 4 18.50 1.37 -5.24
N THR A 5 18.82 2.20 -6.22
CA THR A 5 19.81 3.28 -6.10
C THR A 5 19.12 4.62 -6.25
N VAL A 6 19.21 5.45 -5.21
CA VAL A 6 18.71 6.83 -5.24
C VAL A 6 19.86 7.73 -5.70
N ARG A 7 19.72 8.38 -6.86
CA ARG A 7 20.72 9.30 -7.41
C ARG A 7 20.49 10.70 -6.86
N ASP A 8 21.57 11.48 -6.80
CA ASP A 8 21.56 12.90 -6.44
C ASP A 8 20.89 13.18 -5.08
N LEU A 9 21.01 12.23 -4.14
CA LEU A 9 20.53 12.40 -2.78
C LEU A 9 21.41 13.43 -2.04
N PRO A 10 20.85 14.53 -1.52
CA PRO A 10 21.62 15.49 -0.75
C PRO A 10 22.31 14.82 0.43
N ALA A 11 23.57 15.20 0.70
CA ALA A 11 24.38 14.56 1.71
C ALA A 11 23.74 14.69 3.11
N GLU A 12 23.09 15.82 3.37
CA GLU A 12 22.41 16.13 4.62
C GLU A 12 21.25 15.14 4.87
N VAL A 13 20.54 14.77 3.80
CA VAL A 13 19.43 13.80 3.89
C VAL A 13 19.99 12.40 4.15
N ARG A 14 21.05 12.00 3.45
CA ARG A 14 21.72 10.72 3.68
C ARG A 14 22.21 10.61 5.13
N ASP A 15 22.84 11.66 5.65
CA ASP A 15 23.46 11.66 6.97
C ASP A 15 22.40 11.63 8.07
N GLU A 16 21.29 12.37 7.90
CA GLU A 16 20.17 12.28 8.84
C GLU A 16 19.52 10.88 8.85
N LEU A 17 19.36 10.25 7.69
CA LEU A 17 18.84 8.88 7.61
C LEU A 17 19.79 7.88 8.27
N ALA A 18 21.10 8.02 8.06
CA ALA A 18 22.10 7.19 8.72
C ALA A 18 22.09 7.39 10.25
N ALA A 19 21.93 8.64 10.70
CA ALA A 19 21.80 8.95 12.12
C ALA A 19 20.53 8.35 12.73
N ARG A 20 19.40 8.34 12.00
CA ARG A 20 18.16 7.66 12.42
C ARG A 20 18.34 6.15 12.53
N ALA A 21 18.98 5.53 11.53
CA ALA A 21 19.28 4.10 11.55
C ALA A 21 20.14 3.75 12.77
N ALA A 22 21.22 4.52 13.02
CA ALA A 22 22.09 4.34 14.17
C ALA A 22 21.35 4.50 15.51
N ARG A 23 20.44 5.48 15.64
CA ARG A 23 19.59 5.66 16.84
C ARG A 23 18.68 4.46 17.11
N GLN A 24 18.33 3.70 16.07
CA GLN A 24 17.50 2.49 16.19
C GLN A 24 18.34 1.20 16.26
N GLY A 25 19.68 1.30 16.26
CA GLY A 25 20.57 0.13 16.26
C GLY A 25 20.51 -0.67 14.96
N MET A 26 20.06 -0.05 13.87
CA MET A 26 19.89 -0.69 12.56
C MET A 26 20.98 -0.23 11.59
N SER A 27 21.33 -1.09 10.63
CA SER A 27 22.07 -0.62 9.46
C SER A 27 21.21 0.34 8.62
N MET A 28 21.86 1.20 7.84
CA MET A 28 21.17 2.10 6.90
C MET A 28 20.26 1.33 5.93
N GLN A 29 20.69 0.14 5.49
CA GLN A 29 19.94 -0.66 4.54
C GLN A 29 18.67 -1.26 5.16
N GLU A 30 18.74 -1.78 6.39
CA GLU A 30 17.58 -2.30 7.12
C GLU A 30 16.58 -1.18 7.44
N TYR A 31 17.08 -0.03 7.89
CA TYR A 31 16.23 1.12 8.17
C TYR A 31 15.47 1.60 6.92
N LEU A 32 16.14 1.67 5.78
CA LEU A 32 15.50 2.05 4.51
C LEU A 32 14.52 0.99 4.01
N TYR A 33 14.83 -0.30 4.19
CA TYR A 33 13.92 -1.38 3.86
C TYR A 33 12.59 -1.22 4.62
N ASP A 34 12.68 -1.09 5.95
CA ASP A 34 11.50 -0.93 6.80
C ASP A 34 10.68 0.31 6.43
N GLU A 35 11.35 1.42 6.15
CA GLU A 35 10.65 2.66 5.82
C GLU A 35 9.97 2.61 4.45
N LEU A 36 10.62 1.99 3.44
CA LEU A 36 10.01 1.77 2.13
C LEU A 36 8.85 0.78 2.21
N THR A 37 8.96 -0.28 3.02
CA THR A 37 7.87 -1.22 3.26
C THR A 37 6.70 -0.53 3.97
N ARG A 38 6.98 0.30 4.97
CA ARG A 38 5.97 1.09 5.67
C ARG A 38 5.26 2.04 4.72
N LEU A 39 6.00 2.72 3.85
CA LEU A 39 5.46 3.60 2.82
C LEU A 39 4.55 2.84 1.85
N ALA A 40 5.00 1.67 1.37
CA ALA A 40 4.22 0.84 0.45
C ALA A 40 2.97 0.22 1.11
N SER A 41 2.99 -0.01 2.42
CA SER A 41 1.86 -0.62 3.15
C SER A 41 0.61 0.25 3.23
N ARG A 42 0.73 1.56 2.96
CA ARG A 42 -0.35 2.55 3.04
C ARG A 42 -0.62 3.18 1.68
N PRO A 43 -1.31 2.47 0.77
CA PRO A 43 -1.71 3.04 -0.51
C PRO A 43 -2.59 4.27 -0.30
N SER A 44 -2.47 5.25 -1.20
CA SER A 44 -3.37 6.41 -1.18
C SER A 44 -4.81 5.98 -1.46
N VAL A 45 -5.79 6.84 -1.13
CA VAL A 45 -7.19 6.61 -1.48
C VAL A 45 -7.35 6.46 -3.00
N ALA A 46 -6.56 7.20 -3.79
CA ALA A 46 -6.56 7.09 -5.25
C ALA A 46 -6.08 5.70 -5.71
N ASP A 47 -4.98 5.21 -5.14
CA ASP A 47 -4.45 3.88 -5.44
C ASP A 47 -5.44 2.77 -5.06
N LEU A 48 -6.10 2.94 -3.91
CA LEU A 48 -7.17 2.04 -3.47
C LEU A 48 -8.33 2.01 -4.45
N MET A 49 -8.79 3.17 -4.95
CA MET A 49 -9.89 3.25 -5.91
C MET A 49 -9.53 2.58 -7.24
N ILE A 50 -8.29 2.75 -7.72
CA ILE A 50 -7.77 2.07 -8.91
C ILE A 50 -7.80 0.55 -8.71
N ASP A 51 -7.30 0.08 -7.57
CA ASP A 51 -7.25 -1.34 -7.24
C ASP A 51 -8.67 -1.95 -7.09
N VAL A 52 -9.58 -1.27 -6.39
CA VAL A 52 -11.00 -1.67 -6.30
C VAL A 52 -11.63 -1.76 -7.69
N GLY A 53 -11.39 -0.77 -8.55
CA GLY A 53 -11.87 -0.78 -9.94
C GLY A 53 -11.34 -1.98 -10.72
N ARG A 54 -10.05 -2.29 -10.60
CA ARG A 54 -9.41 -3.47 -11.21
C ARG A 54 -10.03 -4.76 -10.70
N ARG A 55 -10.16 -4.92 -9.38
CA ARG A 55 -10.74 -6.10 -8.74
C ARG A 55 -12.19 -6.33 -9.17
N LYS A 56 -13.00 -5.27 -9.25
CA LYS A 56 -14.39 -5.38 -9.73
C LYS A 56 -14.47 -5.89 -11.17
N ARG A 57 -13.58 -5.41 -12.05
CA ARG A 57 -13.51 -5.86 -13.45
C ARG A 57 -13.10 -7.33 -13.57
N LEU A 58 -12.10 -7.76 -12.81
CA LEU A 58 -11.57 -9.13 -12.86
C LEU A 58 -12.53 -10.16 -12.28
N ASN A 59 -13.25 -9.83 -11.20
CA ASN A 59 -14.14 -10.78 -10.54
C ASN A 59 -15.47 -10.98 -11.26
N GLY A 60 -15.85 -10.10 -12.20
CA GLY A 60 -17.01 -10.25 -13.10
C GLY A 60 -18.39 -10.33 -12.43
N ARG A 61 -18.45 -10.45 -11.10
CA ARG A 61 -19.68 -10.57 -10.32
C ARG A 61 -20.25 -9.17 -10.06
N HIS A 62 -21.32 -8.87 -10.76
CA HIS A 62 -22.16 -7.73 -10.49
C HIS A 62 -23.46 -8.24 -9.85
N VAL A 63 -23.77 -7.78 -8.64
CA VAL A 63 -25.08 -8.02 -8.03
C VAL A 63 -25.91 -6.76 -8.26
N SER A 64 -27.02 -6.90 -8.98
CA SER A 64 -27.92 -5.79 -9.22
C SER A 64 -28.60 -5.38 -7.92
N ARG A 65 -29.06 -4.11 -7.87
CA ARG A 65 -29.82 -3.62 -6.72
C ARG A 65 -31.04 -4.48 -6.43
N ASP A 66 -31.77 -4.88 -7.48
CA ASP A 66 -32.98 -5.67 -7.35
C ASP A 66 -32.68 -7.05 -6.75
N ALA A 67 -31.60 -7.72 -7.21
CA ALA A 67 -31.18 -8.99 -6.63
C ALA A 67 -30.80 -8.89 -5.13
N ILE A 68 -30.24 -7.75 -4.69
CA ILE A 68 -29.96 -7.50 -3.27
C ILE A 68 -31.26 -7.36 -2.48
N LEU A 69 -32.24 -6.61 -3.00
CA LEU A 69 -33.53 -6.40 -2.35
C LEU A 69 -34.32 -7.71 -2.27
N ASP A 70 -34.32 -8.49 -3.34
CA ASP A 70 -34.99 -9.79 -3.40
C ASP A 70 -34.38 -10.78 -2.39
N ALA A 71 -33.05 -10.87 -2.31
CA ALA A 71 -32.37 -11.72 -1.34
C ALA A 71 -32.65 -11.30 0.11
N ARG A 72 -32.68 -9.99 0.39
CA ARG A 72 -33.03 -9.44 1.71
C ARG A 72 -34.47 -9.77 2.09
N ASP A 73 -35.40 -9.65 1.15
CA ASP A 73 -36.82 -9.88 1.42
C ASP A 73 -37.15 -11.37 1.54
N ALA A 74 -36.37 -12.25 0.89
CA ALA A 74 -36.44 -13.69 1.06
C ALA A 74 -35.97 -14.16 2.46
N ASP A 75 -34.97 -13.51 3.05
CA ASP A 75 -34.45 -13.81 4.40
C ASP A 75 -35.43 -13.39 5.53
N ARG A 76 -36.37 -12.50 5.23
CA ARG A 76 -37.36 -11.98 6.21
C ARG A 76 -38.68 -12.76 6.25
N ARG A 77 -38.83 -13.81 5.44
CA ARG A 77 -40.03 -14.68 5.41
C ARG A 77 -39.74 -15.99 6.12
#